data_AF-A0A4R4PKZ8-F1
#
_entry.id   AF-A0A4R4PKZ8-F1
#
_cell.length_a   1.000
_cell.length_b   1.000
_cell.length_c   1.000
_cell.angle_alpha   90.00
_cell.angle_beta   90.00
_cell.angle_gamma   90.00
#
_symmetry.space_group_name_H-M   'P 1'
#
loop_
_entity.id
_entity.type
_entity.pdbx_description
1 polymer ?
#
loop_
_entity_poly.entity_id
_entity_poly.type
_entity_poly.pdbx_seq_one_letter_code
_entity_poly.pdbx_strand_id
1 'polypeptide(L)'
;MTDQDIGREFRELRDAPPGDRASWLRRTFPDGAPAQWWSAMLETVETRSSPARRVPAAEARATLDFAAQLLDLARRSGGLSDCQVGNWMMRLAALALRHDPPLDGLPDEFTPDGAVRFTLDHLPLTRDAALDAARRARGGRLHVPGEPISPGQRPSGEAAHLNEMRWVLPSLAWLVDRLGDDALRREAREWLDLLPRF
;
A
#
# COMPACT_ATOMS: atom_id res chain seq x y z
N MET A 1 17.09 1.39 14.11
CA MET A 1 16.47 2.63 13.60
C MET A 1 15.49 3.09 14.65
N THR A 2 15.72 4.27 15.22
CA THR A 2 14.87 4.79 16.30
C THR A 2 13.76 5.68 15.72
N ASP A 3 12.64 5.86 16.42
CA ASP A 3 11.56 6.77 15.99
C ASP A 3 12.06 8.21 15.73
N GLN A 4 13.13 8.63 16.42
CA GLN A 4 13.77 9.92 16.22
C GLN A 4 14.47 10.05 14.85
N ASP A 5 14.97 8.93 14.29
CA ASP A 5 15.62 8.91 12.99
C ASP A 5 14.61 9.05 11.85
N ILE A 6 13.50 8.31 11.89
CA ILE A 6 12.43 8.38 10.88
C ILE A 6 11.82 9.77 10.82
N GLY A 7 11.58 10.42 11.97
CA GLY A 7 11.01 11.76 12.00
C GLY A 7 11.92 12.82 11.36
N ARG A 8 13.25 12.65 11.44
CA ARG A 8 14.24 13.51 10.77
C ARG A 8 14.25 13.23 9.27
N GLU A 9 14.40 11.97 8.88
CA GLU A 9 14.47 11.53 7.48
C GLU A 9 13.21 11.90 6.70
N PHE A 10 12.04 11.80 7.35
CA PHE A 10 10.77 12.27 6.78
C PHE A 10 10.82 13.75 6.41
N ARG A 11 11.30 14.62 7.30
CA ARG A 11 11.40 16.06 7.04
C ARG A 11 12.40 16.33 5.93
N GLU A 12 13.59 15.76 6.02
CA GLU A 12 14.66 15.95 5.02
C GLU A 12 14.20 15.54 3.61
N LEU A 13 13.54 14.39 3.48
CA LEU A 13 13.03 13.93 2.19
C LEU A 13 11.83 14.74 1.69
N ARG A 14 10.93 15.18 2.58
CA ARG A 14 9.79 16.03 2.23
C ARG A 14 10.23 17.39 1.73
N ASP A 15 11.20 17.99 2.41
CA ASP A 15 11.70 19.34 2.13
C ASP A 15 12.65 19.36 0.93
N ALA A 16 13.19 18.21 0.52
CA ALA A 16 13.95 18.08 -0.72
C ALA A 16 13.07 18.39 -1.96
N PRO A 17 13.61 19.11 -2.97
CA PRO A 17 12.91 19.34 -4.24
C PRO A 17 12.44 18.01 -4.86
N PRO A 18 11.24 17.95 -5.48
CA PRO A 18 10.71 16.71 -6.05
C PRO A 18 11.70 15.95 -6.95
N GLY A 19 12.45 16.67 -7.80
CA GLY A 19 13.46 16.09 -8.69
C GLY A 19 14.68 15.50 -7.99
N ASP A 20 14.95 15.91 -6.74
CA ASP A 20 16.14 15.52 -5.98
C ASP A 20 15.88 14.36 -5.02
N ARG A 21 14.62 14.00 -4.76
CA ARG A 21 14.24 12.97 -3.78
C ARG A 21 14.83 11.60 -4.07
N ALA A 22 14.89 11.19 -5.34
CA ALA A 22 15.52 9.93 -5.73
C ALA A 22 17.05 9.95 -5.46
N SER A 23 17.70 11.09 -5.66
CA SER A 23 19.13 11.27 -5.38
C SER A 23 19.40 11.31 -3.88
N TRP A 24 18.53 11.96 -3.10
CA TRP A 24 18.56 11.91 -1.64
C TRP A 24 18.49 10.45 -1.17
N LEU A 25 17.53 9.68 -1.69
CA LEU A 25 17.31 8.29 -1.30
C LEU A 25 18.54 7.41 -1.57
N ARG A 26 19.15 7.54 -2.76
CA ARG A 26 20.38 6.80 -3.12
C ARG A 26 21.59 7.16 -2.24
N ARG A 27 21.67 8.41 -1.78
CA ARG A 27 22.76 8.84 -0.90
C ARG A 27 22.56 8.33 0.53
N THR A 28 21.33 8.34 1.02
CA THR A 28 20.99 7.87 2.38
C THR A 28 21.01 6.34 2.46
N PHE A 29 20.55 5.67 1.40
CA PHE A 29 20.45 4.21 1.31
C PHE A 29 21.14 3.71 0.03
N PRO A 30 22.49 3.63 0.00
CA PRO A 30 23.22 3.21 -1.19
C PRO A 30 22.87 1.78 -1.64
N ASP A 31 22.54 0.91 -0.69
CA ASP A 31 22.14 -0.48 -0.94
C ASP A 31 20.61 -0.67 -1.08
N GLY A 32 19.86 0.43 -1.16
CA GLY A 32 18.40 0.44 -1.18
C GLY A 32 17.78 0.59 0.20
N ALA A 33 16.68 1.34 0.27
CA ALA A 33 15.96 1.57 1.52
C ALA A 33 15.18 0.29 1.92
N PRO A 34 15.30 -0.17 3.17
CA PRO A 34 14.63 -1.40 3.61
C PRO A 34 13.10 -1.22 3.65
N ALA A 35 12.35 -2.30 3.42
CA ALA A 35 10.88 -2.27 3.42
C ALA A 35 10.27 -1.66 4.71
N GLN A 36 10.90 -1.91 5.86
CA GLN A 36 10.47 -1.36 7.15
C GLN A 36 10.59 0.17 7.20
N TRP A 37 11.59 0.74 6.51
CA TRP A 37 11.75 2.18 6.40
C TRP A 37 10.62 2.81 5.57
N TRP A 38 10.27 2.19 4.44
CA TRP A 38 9.12 2.63 3.64
C TRP A 38 7.81 2.62 4.42
N SER A 39 7.54 1.52 5.14
CA SER A 39 6.37 1.43 6.03
C SER A 39 6.39 2.53 7.09
N ALA A 40 7.51 2.74 7.78
CA ALA A 40 7.61 3.78 8.82
C ALA A 40 7.39 5.20 8.28
N MET A 41 7.87 5.48 7.06
CA MET A 41 7.65 6.76 6.38
C MET A 41 6.16 6.96 6.04
N LEU A 42 5.47 5.91 5.57
CA LEU A 42 4.05 5.96 5.24
C LEU A 42 3.14 5.99 6.48
N GLU A 43 3.53 5.32 7.57
CA GLU A 43 2.89 5.47 8.88
C GLU A 43 3.04 6.90 9.43
N THR A 44 4.19 7.53 9.17
CA THR A 44 4.41 8.95 9.49
C THR A 44 3.51 9.86 8.65
N VAL A 45 3.34 9.59 7.35
CA VAL A 45 2.36 10.28 6.49
C VAL A 45 0.96 10.16 7.08
N GLU A 46 0.49 8.93 7.35
CA GLU A 46 -0.84 8.67 7.88
C GLU A 46 -1.06 9.43 9.19
N THR A 47 -0.10 9.32 10.10
CA THR A 47 -0.14 10.01 11.39
C THR A 47 -0.25 11.52 11.20
N ARG A 48 0.58 12.13 10.34
CA ARG A 48 0.60 13.58 10.10
C ARG A 48 -0.60 14.09 9.30
N SER A 49 -1.26 13.22 8.53
CA SER A 49 -2.45 13.57 7.74
C SER A 49 -3.77 13.24 8.44
N SER A 50 -3.70 12.66 9.64
CA SER A 50 -4.88 12.17 10.35
C SER A 50 -5.77 13.32 10.85
N PRO A 51 -7.09 13.27 10.61
CA PRO A 51 -8.03 14.28 11.10
C PRO A 51 -8.03 14.35 12.63
N ALA A 52 -7.68 13.26 13.33
CA ALA A 52 -7.57 13.23 14.79
C ALA A 52 -6.51 14.19 15.35
N ARG A 53 -5.51 14.57 14.54
CA ARG A 53 -4.45 15.50 14.96
C ARG A 53 -4.83 16.98 14.80
N ARG A 54 -6.00 17.28 14.23
CA ARG A 54 -6.48 18.66 13.95
C ARG A 54 -5.46 19.49 13.15
N VAL A 55 -4.74 18.84 12.24
CA VAL A 55 -3.86 19.52 11.29
C VAL A 55 -4.68 20.35 10.30
N PRO A 56 -4.19 21.51 9.84
CA PRO A 56 -4.86 22.27 8.79
C PRO A 56 -5.03 21.44 7.51
N ALA A 57 -6.17 21.56 6.83
CA ALA A 57 -6.47 20.80 5.60
C ALA A 57 -5.37 20.97 4.52
N ALA A 58 -4.83 22.18 4.37
CA ALA A 58 -3.72 22.45 3.45
C ALA A 58 -2.44 21.68 3.81
N GLU A 59 -2.15 21.49 5.10
CA GLU A 59 -0.98 20.72 5.55
C GLU A 59 -1.21 19.21 5.34
N ALA A 60 -2.43 18.72 5.61
CA ALA A 60 -2.79 17.33 5.35
C ALA A 60 -2.69 17.02 3.85
N ARG A 61 -3.22 17.91 2.99
CA ARG A 61 -3.10 17.80 1.53
C ARG A 61 -1.65 17.79 1.07
N ALA A 62 -0.81 18.73 1.52
CA ALA A 62 0.61 18.75 1.18
C ALA A 62 1.35 17.49 1.66
N THR A 63 0.88 16.86 2.74
CA THR A 63 1.44 15.60 3.25
C THR A 63 1.02 14.42 2.39
N LEU A 64 -0.22 14.40 1.91
CA LEU A 64 -0.69 13.41 0.93
C LEU A 64 0.00 13.59 -0.43
N ASP A 65 0.18 14.82 -0.93
CA ASP A 65 0.95 15.09 -2.16
C ASP A 65 2.38 14.57 -2.07
N PHE A 66 2.99 14.66 -0.88
CA PHE A 66 4.28 14.03 -0.60
C PHE A 66 4.19 12.50 -0.62
N ALA A 67 3.13 11.93 -0.06
CA ALA A 67 2.91 10.49 -0.02
C ALA A 67 2.76 9.87 -1.41
N ALA A 68 2.09 10.54 -2.36
CA ALA A 68 1.99 10.07 -3.74
C ALA A 68 3.38 9.90 -4.37
N GLN A 69 4.25 10.90 -4.17
CA GLN A 69 5.63 10.87 -4.64
C GLN A 69 6.46 9.80 -3.92
N LEU A 70 6.23 9.62 -2.62
CA LEU A 70 6.90 8.59 -1.83
C LEU A 70 6.52 7.18 -2.30
N LEU A 71 5.24 6.94 -2.62
CA LEU A 71 4.76 5.66 -3.15
C LEU A 71 5.29 5.38 -4.56
N ASP A 72 5.33 6.38 -5.44
CA ASP A 72 5.94 6.23 -6.77
C ASP A 72 7.45 5.92 -6.65
N LEU A 73 8.17 6.59 -5.73
CA LEU A 73 9.58 6.27 -5.44
C LEU A 73 9.75 4.85 -4.93
N ALA A 74 8.94 4.43 -3.94
CA ALA A 74 8.99 3.10 -3.36
C ALA A 74 8.76 2.03 -4.43
N ARG A 75 7.81 2.26 -5.34
CA ARG A 75 7.53 1.36 -6.46
C ARG A 75 8.70 1.27 -7.44
N ARG A 76 9.19 2.41 -7.92
CA ARG A 76 10.29 2.48 -8.91
C ARG A 76 11.61 1.94 -8.38
N SER A 77 11.85 2.04 -7.07
CA SER A 77 13.06 1.53 -6.45
C SER A 77 12.94 0.08 -5.97
N GLY A 78 11.78 -0.58 -6.16
CA GLY A 78 11.52 -1.92 -5.64
C GLY A 78 11.46 -1.99 -4.10
N GLY A 79 11.22 -0.85 -3.45
CA GLY A 79 11.13 -0.73 -1.99
C GLY A 79 9.85 -1.33 -1.40
N LEU A 80 8.76 -1.30 -2.18
CA LEU A 80 7.49 -1.93 -1.90
C LEU A 80 6.99 -2.65 -3.17
N SER A 81 6.24 -3.72 -2.99
CA SER A 81 5.51 -4.35 -4.10
C SER A 81 4.35 -3.47 -4.55
N ASP A 82 3.86 -3.67 -5.78
CA ASP A 82 2.68 -2.93 -6.27
C ASP A 82 1.44 -3.19 -5.40
N CYS A 83 1.27 -4.41 -4.87
CA CYS A 83 0.16 -4.74 -3.98
C CYS A 83 0.26 -3.95 -2.65
N GLN A 84 1.46 -3.82 -2.07
CA GLN A 84 1.70 -3.00 -0.89
C GLN A 84 1.46 -1.51 -1.17
N VAL A 85 1.88 -1.03 -2.34
CA VAL A 85 1.60 0.35 -2.78
C VAL A 85 0.10 0.59 -2.87
N GLY A 86 -0.65 -0.32 -3.50
CA GLY A 86 -2.10 -0.25 -3.61
C GLY A 86 -2.80 -0.23 -2.24
N ASN A 87 -2.34 -1.07 -1.30
CA ASN A 87 -2.84 -1.04 0.08
C ASN A 87 -2.65 0.32 0.76
N TRP A 88 -1.47 0.93 0.61
CA TRP A 88 -1.20 2.25 1.15
C TRP A 88 -2.05 3.34 0.47
N MET A 89 -2.23 3.28 -0.84
CA MET A 89 -3.14 4.18 -1.57
C MET A 89 -4.56 4.08 -1.02
N MET A 90 -5.11 2.87 -0.86
CA MET A 90 -6.45 2.68 -0.31
C MET A 90 -6.57 3.19 1.12
N ARG A 91 -5.56 2.94 1.96
CA ARG A 91 -5.53 3.42 3.35
C ARG A 91 -5.52 4.94 3.43
N LEU A 92 -4.71 5.61 2.61
CA LEU A 92 -4.61 7.08 2.58
C LEU A 92 -5.84 7.73 1.93
N ALA A 93 -6.42 7.11 0.90
CA ALA A 93 -7.71 7.55 0.32
C ALA A 93 -8.83 7.44 1.38
N ALA A 94 -8.89 6.34 2.12
CA ALA A 94 -9.86 6.18 3.20
C ALA A 94 -9.63 7.20 4.32
N LEU A 95 -8.38 7.57 4.60
CA LEU A 95 -8.04 8.63 5.56
C LEU A 95 -8.51 10.00 5.09
N ALA A 96 -8.30 10.35 3.82
CA ALA A 96 -8.75 11.60 3.22
C ALA A 96 -10.26 11.80 3.34
N LEU A 97 -11.03 10.72 3.16
CA LEU A 97 -12.48 10.71 3.30
C LEU A 97 -13.00 10.92 4.73
N ARG A 98 -12.14 10.79 5.75
CA ARG A 98 -12.49 10.96 7.17
C ARG A 98 -12.34 12.40 7.66
N HIS A 99 -11.76 13.29 6.84
CA HIS A 99 -11.77 14.73 7.15
C HIS A 99 -13.20 15.29 7.02
N ASP A 100 -13.48 16.37 7.74
CA ASP A 100 -14.77 17.07 7.71
C ASP A 100 -14.56 18.56 7.43
N PRO A 101 -14.83 19.04 6.20
CA PRO A 101 -15.26 18.26 5.03
C PRO A 101 -14.16 17.32 4.50
N PRO A 102 -14.50 16.28 3.69
CA PRO A 102 -13.52 15.46 3.01
C PRO A 102 -12.52 16.30 2.21
N LEU A 103 -11.24 15.90 2.20
CA LEU A 103 -10.21 16.64 1.47
C LEU A 103 -10.46 16.60 -0.05
N ASP A 104 -10.31 17.76 -0.69
CA ASP A 104 -10.46 17.94 -2.14
C ASP A 104 -9.11 18.18 -2.83
N GLY A 105 -9.12 18.09 -4.16
CA GLY A 105 -7.93 18.35 -5.00
C GLY A 105 -6.74 17.43 -4.72
N LEU A 106 -6.98 16.23 -4.21
CA LEU A 106 -5.96 15.23 -3.99
C LEU A 106 -5.43 14.65 -5.32
N PRO A 107 -4.21 14.10 -5.32
CA PRO A 107 -3.72 13.27 -6.42
C PRO A 107 -4.69 12.12 -6.71
N ASP A 108 -4.79 11.73 -7.99
CA ASP A 108 -5.72 10.69 -8.44
C ASP A 108 -5.54 9.38 -7.68
N GLU A 109 -4.31 9.07 -7.27
CA GLU A 109 -3.93 7.89 -6.48
C GLU A 109 -4.62 7.81 -5.11
N PHE A 110 -5.08 8.95 -4.58
CA PHE A 110 -5.80 9.02 -3.29
C PHE A 110 -7.29 9.30 -3.45
N THR A 111 -7.81 9.24 -4.66
CA THR A 111 -9.26 9.10 -4.89
C THR A 111 -9.68 7.65 -4.63
N PRO A 112 -10.93 7.39 -4.22
CA PRO A 112 -11.42 6.01 -4.05
C PRO A 112 -11.26 5.17 -5.33
N ASP A 113 -11.64 5.72 -6.48
CA ASP A 113 -11.55 5.04 -7.77
C ASP A 113 -10.10 4.78 -8.19
N GLY A 114 -9.21 5.78 -8.05
CA GLY A 114 -7.80 5.62 -8.40
C GLY A 114 -7.09 4.58 -7.54
N ALA A 115 -7.28 4.61 -6.22
CA ALA A 115 -6.66 3.67 -5.30
C ALA A 115 -7.13 2.22 -5.52
N VAL A 116 -8.43 2.02 -5.71
CA VAL A 116 -9.00 0.68 -5.96
C VAL A 116 -8.59 0.17 -7.34
N ARG A 117 -8.68 0.99 -8.38
CA ARG A 117 -8.25 0.61 -9.74
C ARG A 117 -6.79 0.19 -9.76
N PHE A 118 -5.90 1.01 -9.20
CA PHE A 118 -4.48 0.67 -9.10
C PHE A 118 -4.28 -0.68 -8.41
N THR A 119 -4.96 -0.89 -7.28
CA THR A 119 -4.84 -2.14 -6.51
C THR A 119 -5.27 -3.37 -7.32
N LEU A 120 -6.44 -3.31 -7.97
CA LEU A 120 -6.98 -4.43 -8.73
C LEU A 120 -6.12 -4.75 -9.97
N ASP A 121 -5.64 -3.70 -10.67
CA ASP A 121 -4.77 -3.84 -11.84
C ASP A 121 -3.41 -4.50 -11.50
N HIS A 122 -2.97 -4.43 -10.24
CA HIS A 122 -1.67 -4.92 -9.79
C HIS A 122 -1.76 -6.08 -8.79
N LEU A 123 -2.90 -6.78 -8.72
CA LEU A 123 -2.97 -8.00 -7.94
C LEU A 123 -2.02 -9.07 -8.51
N PRO A 124 -1.20 -9.73 -7.67
CA PRO A 124 -0.18 -10.66 -8.16
C PRO A 124 -0.76 -11.99 -8.67
N LEU A 125 -2.04 -12.26 -8.45
CA LEU A 125 -2.76 -13.42 -9.00
C LEU A 125 -4.12 -12.99 -9.54
N THR A 126 -4.54 -13.63 -10.64
CA THR A 126 -5.94 -13.57 -11.10
C THR A 126 -6.86 -14.27 -10.09
N ARG A 127 -8.18 -14.06 -10.19
CA ARG A 127 -9.16 -14.68 -9.30
C ARG A 127 -9.06 -16.21 -9.28
N ASP A 128 -8.97 -16.82 -10.47
CA ASP A 128 -8.88 -18.27 -10.60
C ASP A 128 -7.58 -18.80 -9.99
N ALA A 129 -6.45 -18.13 -10.27
CA ALA A 129 -5.15 -18.50 -9.70
C ALA A 129 -5.12 -18.34 -8.17
N ALA A 130 -5.73 -17.28 -7.63
CA ALA A 130 -5.85 -17.08 -6.18
C ALA A 130 -6.70 -18.17 -5.51
N LEU A 131 -7.82 -18.56 -6.12
CA LEU A 131 -8.67 -19.65 -5.62
C LEU A 131 -7.95 -20.99 -5.66
N ASP A 132 -7.23 -21.29 -6.73
CA ASP A 132 -6.47 -22.54 -6.85
C ASP A 132 -5.27 -22.58 -5.91
N ALA A 133 -4.57 -21.46 -5.72
CA ALA A 133 -3.54 -21.32 -4.70
C ALA A 133 -4.12 -21.54 -3.30
N ALA A 134 -5.27 -20.95 -2.97
CA ALA A 134 -5.94 -21.13 -1.68
C ALA A 134 -6.43 -22.57 -1.44
N ARG A 135 -6.91 -23.26 -2.49
CA ARG A 135 -7.25 -24.69 -2.42
C ARG A 135 -6.01 -25.55 -2.14
N ARG A 136 -4.91 -25.30 -2.85
CA ARG A 136 -3.63 -25.99 -2.62
C ARG A 136 -3.06 -25.71 -1.22
N ALA A 137 -3.19 -24.47 -0.73
CA ALA A 137 -2.81 -24.08 0.62
C ALA A 137 -3.51 -24.94 1.68
N ARG A 138 -4.83 -25.04 1.58
CA ARG A 138 -5.67 -25.82 2.51
C ARG A 138 -5.36 -27.32 2.45
N GLY A 139 -4.98 -27.83 1.29
CA GLY A 139 -4.53 -29.21 1.13
C GLY A 139 -3.09 -29.48 1.59
N GLY A 140 -2.37 -28.49 2.13
CA GLY A 140 -0.95 -28.62 2.54
C GLY A 140 0.04 -28.70 1.37
N ARG A 141 -0.38 -28.34 0.15
CA ARG A 141 0.37 -28.55 -1.10
C ARG A 141 1.11 -27.31 -1.63
N LEU A 142 1.11 -26.21 -0.88
CA LEU A 142 1.92 -25.03 -1.23
C LEU A 142 3.38 -25.14 -0.77
N HIS A 143 3.73 -26.21 -0.06
CA HIS A 143 5.12 -26.52 0.26
C HIS A 143 5.75 -27.33 -0.87
N VAL A 144 6.90 -26.88 -1.38
CA VAL A 144 7.74 -27.68 -2.29
C VAL A 144 8.42 -28.77 -1.46
N PRO A 145 8.15 -30.06 -1.71
CA PRO A 145 8.79 -31.13 -0.95
C PRO A 145 10.32 -31.07 -1.13
N GLY A 146 11.06 -30.90 -0.03
CA GLY A 146 12.53 -30.90 -0.02
C GLY A 146 13.19 -29.59 0.44
N GLU A 147 12.43 -28.51 0.61
CA GLU A 147 12.97 -27.27 1.17
C GLU A 147 12.73 -27.18 2.69
N PRO A 148 13.74 -26.96 3.53
CA PRO A 148 13.52 -26.75 4.96
C PRO A 148 12.70 -25.47 5.18
N ILE A 149 11.61 -25.56 5.96
CA ILE A 149 10.87 -24.38 6.42
C ILE A 149 11.68 -23.75 7.55
N SER A 150 12.53 -22.77 7.23
CA SER A 150 13.22 -22.00 8.26
C SER A 150 12.25 -21.04 8.96
N PRO A 151 12.22 -20.98 10.31
CA PRO A 151 11.49 -19.95 11.03
C PRO A 151 11.94 -18.56 10.54
N GLY A 152 11.00 -17.76 10.03
CA GLY A 152 11.28 -16.44 9.48
C GLY A 152 11.47 -16.36 7.95
N GLN A 153 11.47 -17.48 7.22
CA GLN A 153 11.42 -17.44 5.77
C GLN A 153 10.03 -16.99 5.31
N ARG A 154 9.98 -15.92 4.51
CA ARG A 154 8.75 -15.53 3.82
C ARG A 154 8.41 -16.64 2.82
N PRO A 155 7.12 -17.02 2.69
CA PRO A 155 6.70 -17.91 1.62
C PRO A 155 7.18 -17.34 0.28
N SER A 156 7.58 -18.21 -0.64
CA SER A 156 8.01 -17.85 -1.99
C SER A 156 6.92 -18.18 -3.01
N GLY A 157 7.01 -17.59 -4.20
CA GLY A 157 6.09 -17.86 -5.31
C GLY A 157 4.61 -17.58 -4.98
N GLU A 158 3.72 -18.46 -5.44
CA GLU A 158 2.27 -18.27 -5.31
C GLU A 158 1.78 -18.19 -3.87
N ALA A 159 2.46 -18.84 -2.92
CA ALA A 159 2.12 -18.74 -1.50
C ALA A 159 2.40 -17.33 -0.94
N ALA A 160 3.46 -16.67 -1.44
CA ALA A 160 3.78 -15.29 -1.10
C ALA A 160 2.69 -14.35 -1.62
N HIS A 161 2.35 -14.49 -2.90
CA HIS A 161 1.35 -13.67 -3.58
C HIS A 161 -0.03 -13.82 -2.95
N LEU A 162 -0.45 -15.05 -2.63
CA LEU A 162 -1.72 -15.29 -1.94
C LEU A 162 -1.76 -14.63 -0.56
N ASN A 163 -0.67 -14.75 0.21
CA ASN A 163 -0.60 -14.08 1.51
C ASN A 163 -0.67 -12.57 1.38
N GLU A 164 0.03 -12.00 0.40
CA GLU A 164 -0.02 -10.57 0.12
C GLU A 164 -1.44 -10.11 -0.24
N MET A 165 -2.14 -10.82 -1.12
CA MET A 165 -3.55 -10.53 -1.44
C MET A 165 -4.47 -10.62 -0.22
N ARG A 166 -4.27 -11.62 0.67
CA ARG A 166 -5.04 -11.73 1.93
C ARG A 166 -4.88 -10.51 2.84
N TRP A 167 -3.73 -9.84 2.80
CA TRP A 167 -3.49 -8.62 3.57
C TRP A 167 -4.13 -7.38 2.94
N VAL A 168 -4.16 -7.29 1.60
CA VAL A 168 -4.55 -6.09 0.88
C VAL A 168 -6.03 -6.04 0.53
N LEU A 169 -6.61 -7.16 0.08
CA LEU A 169 -8.00 -7.20 -0.40
C LEU A 169 -9.06 -6.79 0.66
N PRO A 170 -8.91 -7.09 1.96
CA PRO A 170 -9.85 -6.59 2.96
C PRO A 170 -9.96 -5.06 3.01
N SER A 171 -8.90 -4.33 2.61
CA SER A 171 -8.89 -2.87 2.56
C SER A 171 -9.84 -2.29 1.50
N LEU A 172 -10.26 -3.08 0.50
CA LEU A 172 -11.28 -2.67 -0.47
C LEU A 172 -12.60 -2.26 0.21
N ALA A 173 -12.94 -2.90 1.33
CA ALA A 173 -14.16 -2.62 2.08
C ALA A 173 -14.21 -1.18 2.63
N TRP A 174 -13.07 -0.50 2.76
CA TRP A 174 -13.03 0.90 3.21
C TRP A 174 -13.53 1.89 2.15
N LEU A 175 -13.46 1.51 0.88
CA LEU A 175 -13.67 2.41 -0.26
C LEU A 175 -14.79 1.97 -1.19
N VAL A 176 -15.18 0.69 -1.19
CA VAL A 176 -16.10 0.12 -2.18
C VAL A 176 -17.42 0.89 -2.33
N ASP A 177 -17.99 1.39 -1.23
CA ASP A 177 -19.24 2.17 -1.24
C ASP A 177 -19.04 3.66 -1.58
N ARG A 178 -17.79 4.07 -1.84
CA ARG A 178 -17.37 5.42 -2.22
C ARG A 178 -16.89 5.51 -3.67
N LEU A 179 -16.89 4.38 -4.39
CA LEU A 179 -16.48 4.32 -5.78
C LEU A 179 -17.51 5.00 -6.68
N GLY A 180 -17.06 5.80 -7.64
CA GLY A 180 -17.91 6.42 -8.66
C GLY A 180 -18.17 5.52 -9.86
N ASP A 181 -17.22 4.62 -10.16
CA ASP A 181 -17.27 3.67 -11.27
C ASP A 181 -18.01 2.37 -10.87
N ASP A 182 -19.16 2.12 -11.50
CA ASP A 182 -20.01 0.94 -11.21
C ASP A 182 -19.37 -0.38 -11.60
N ALA A 183 -18.54 -0.41 -12.64
CA ALA A 183 -17.84 -1.61 -13.06
C ALA A 183 -16.74 -1.96 -12.04
N LEU A 184 -15.95 -0.94 -11.65
CA LEU A 184 -14.93 -1.08 -10.62
C LEU A 184 -15.53 -1.49 -9.27
N ARG A 185 -16.68 -0.90 -8.90
CA ARG A 185 -17.42 -1.26 -7.68
C ARG A 185 -17.83 -2.72 -7.67
N ARG A 186 -18.36 -3.24 -8.79
CA ARG A 186 -18.74 -4.65 -8.92
C ARG A 186 -17.51 -5.54 -8.80
N GLU A 187 -16.43 -5.19 -9.48
CA GLU A 187 -15.18 -5.95 -9.46
C GLU A 187 -14.60 -6.06 -8.05
N ALA A 188 -14.57 -4.94 -7.31
CA ALA A 188 -14.12 -4.89 -5.93
C ALA A 188 -14.99 -5.74 -4.99
N ARG A 189 -16.32 -5.71 -5.15
CA ARG A 189 -17.25 -6.56 -4.39
C ARG A 189 -17.04 -8.05 -4.66
N GLU A 190 -16.88 -8.41 -5.93
CA GLU A 190 -16.56 -9.79 -6.31
C GLU A 190 -15.27 -10.27 -5.64
N TRP A 191 -14.23 -9.44 -5.56
CA TRP A 191 -13.01 -9.79 -4.81
C TRP A 191 -13.24 -9.94 -3.31
N LEU A 192 -14.03 -9.05 -2.69
CA LEU A 192 -14.40 -9.14 -1.28
C LEU A 192 -15.18 -10.44 -0.98
N ASP A 193 -16.09 -10.85 -1.87
CA ASP A 193 -16.88 -12.09 -1.73
C ASP A 193 -16.02 -13.36 -1.78
N LEU A 194 -14.82 -13.28 -2.38
CA LEU A 194 -13.86 -14.40 -2.42
C LEU A 194 -13.03 -14.52 -1.15
N LEU A 195 -12.92 -13.48 -0.32
CA LEU A 195 -12.08 -13.48 0.89
C LEU A 195 -12.31 -14.68 1.83
N PRO A 196 -13.55 -15.14 2.11
CA PRO A 196 -13.76 -16.31 2.97
C PRO A 196 -13.19 -17.63 2.39
N ARG A 197 -12.82 -17.63 1.11
CA ARG A 197 -12.28 -18.79 0.39
C ARG A 197 -10.76 -18.74 0.29
N PHE A 198 -10.13 -17.62 0.67
CA PHE A 198 -8.69 -17.47 0.65
C PHE A 198 -8.04 -18.05 1.89
#